data_AF-A0A958U5T7-F1
#
_entry.id   AF-A0A958U5T7-F1
#
_cell.length_a   1.000
_cell.length_b   1.000
_cell.length_c   1.000
_cell.angle_alpha   90.00
_cell.angle_beta   90.00
_cell.angle_gamma   90.00
#
_symmetry.space_group_name_H-M   'P 1'
#
loop_
_entity.id
_entity.type
_entity.pdbx_description
1 polymer ?
#
loop_
_entity_poly.entity_id
_entity_poly.type
_entity_poly.pdbx_seq_one_letter_code
_entity_poly.pdbx_strand_id
1 'polypeptide(L)'
;MRNSCLLFIGLLFGITLSAQVGINTTTPDASASLDIESTNTGILIPRMTQVQKNTIATPATGLLIYQTDGINPGFYFYNGTGWDYLTANGAKEINDLSDGNTSFNSLFLGDGIAASATAASTSNIAIGDLALRHLTDGDFNVAIGPGASENIRSGSNNISIGLSAMSRNRTGNDNIGIGNFSGLNSDIAATGNIFIGTWAGFSELGSNKLYIENSLAGATGALIYGEFDNDILRTNGEFQIGNPTVTGYRFPTSDGASGEVLTTNGTGTLSWQSTSNPQIAFRATASAFQTITGNSSAILQFDTETFDLQNNYNPTTYTFTAPSDGLYRINAVLRTSSNTQFVFFDVQINGTIYVESNDTSPFVIFDTLAELNANDLVTLHITTTNASSAGVFSNIYINHSYFEIVKIN
;
A
#
# COMPACT_ATOMS: atom_id res chain seq x y z
N MET A 1 -101.24 -79.75 -5.92
CA MET A 1 -100.56 -80.46 -7.01
C MET A 1 -100.05 -79.45 -8.03
N ARG A 2 -98.75 -79.53 -8.36
CA ARG A 2 -98.07 -79.03 -9.58
C ARG A 2 -97.99 -77.50 -9.75
N ASN A 3 -96.95 -76.89 -10.29
CA ASN A 3 -95.58 -77.27 -10.67
C ASN A 3 -94.87 -75.92 -10.95
N SER A 4 -93.62 -75.83 -10.52
CA SER A 4 -92.70 -74.72 -10.72
C SER A 4 -92.42 -74.40 -12.20
N CYS A 5 -92.16 -73.13 -12.53
CA CYS A 5 -91.15 -72.76 -13.53
C CYS A 5 -90.59 -71.36 -13.22
N LEU A 6 -89.26 -71.29 -13.23
CA LEU A 6 -88.43 -70.24 -12.65
C LEU A 6 -88.62 -68.87 -13.32
N LEU A 7 -88.67 -67.82 -12.49
CA LEU A 7 -88.49 -66.43 -12.89
C LEU A 7 -86.97 -66.19 -13.07
N PHE A 8 -86.51 -66.09 -14.31
CA PHE A 8 -85.11 -65.76 -14.63
C PHE A 8 -84.97 -64.22 -14.64
N ILE A 9 -84.58 -63.64 -13.50
CA ILE A 9 -84.18 -62.23 -13.42
C ILE A 9 -82.74 -62.15 -13.94
N GLY A 10 -82.57 -61.67 -15.17
CA GLY A 10 -81.27 -61.36 -15.75
C GLY A 10 -80.71 -60.08 -15.12
N LEU A 11 -79.69 -60.22 -14.27
CA LEU A 11 -78.91 -59.11 -13.74
C LEU A 11 -78.00 -58.59 -14.87
N LEU A 12 -78.30 -57.43 -15.45
CA LEU A 12 -77.37 -56.74 -16.35
C LEU A 12 -76.22 -56.16 -15.52
N PHE A 13 -75.06 -56.82 -15.54
CA PHE A 13 -73.80 -56.20 -15.13
C PHE A 13 -73.37 -55.20 -16.22
N GLY A 14 -73.43 -53.91 -15.90
CA GLY A 14 -72.78 -52.88 -16.70
C GLY A 14 -71.27 -53.03 -16.59
N ILE A 15 -70.64 -53.71 -17.54
CA ILE A 15 -69.18 -53.73 -17.66
C ILE A 15 -68.72 -52.42 -18.30
N THR A 16 -68.14 -51.53 -17.49
CA THR A 16 -67.37 -50.40 -18.01
C THR A 16 -66.04 -50.95 -18.53
N LEU A 17 -65.90 -51.08 -19.84
CA LEU A 17 -64.61 -51.37 -20.47
C LEU A 17 -63.82 -50.06 -20.58
N SER A 18 -62.71 -49.94 -19.85
CA SER A 18 -61.78 -48.82 -19.98
C SER A 18 -61.07 -48.89 -21.33
N ALA A 19 -61.00 -47.76 -22.05
CA ALA A 19 -60.43 -47.65 -23.41
C ALA A 19 -58.89 -47.46 -23.42
N GLN A 20 -58.18 -48.00 -22.42
CA GLN A 20 -56.73 -47.83 -22.31
C GLN A 20 -56.00 -48.75 -23.29
N VAL A 21 -54.93 -48.25 -23.89
CA VAL A 21 -54.07 -49.05 -24.77
C VAL A 21 -52.85 -49.49 -23.97
N GLY A 22 -52.72 -50.80 -23.76
CA GLY A 22 -51.50 -51.43 -23.25
C GLY A 22 -50.67 -51.99 -24.41
N ILE A 23 -49.36 -51.72 -24.42
CA ILE A 23 -48.41 -52.40 -25.31
C ILE A 23 -47.41 -53.15 -24.42
N ASN A 24 -47.33 -54.46 -24.59
CA ASN A 24 -46.51 -55.38 -23.79
C ASN A 24 -46.85 -55.44 -22.28
N THR A 25 -47.97 -54.85 -21.86
CA THR A 25 -48.59 -55.03 -20.54
C THR A 25 -50.06 -55.41 -20.68
N THR A 26 -50.55 -56.32 -19.85
CA THR A 26 -51.98 -56.71 -19.81
C THR A 26 -52.76 -55.97 -18.72
N THR A 27 -52.08 -55.15 -17.92
CA THR A 27 -52.65 -54.31 -16.87
C THR A 27 -52.08 -52.89 -16.98
N PRO A 28 -52.50 -52.10 -17.99
CA PRO A 28 -52.12 -50.69 -18.10
C PRO A 28 -52.41 -49.93 -16.81
N ASP A 29 -51.55 -48.99 -16.42
CA ASP A 29 -51.79 -48.12 -15.28
C ASP A 29 -53.14 -47.40 -15.42
N ALA A 30 -53.95 -47.37 -14.36
CA ALA A 30 -55.31 -46.80 -14.38
C ALA A 30 -55.35 -45.30 -14.74
N SER A 31 -54.22 -44.59 -14.62
CA SER A 31 -54.08 -43.18 -15.00
C SER A 31 -53.61 -42.96 -16.45
N ALA A 32 -53.14 -43.99 -17.14
CA ALA A 32 -52.58 -43.88 -18.48
C ALA A 32 -53.62 -44.16 -19.58
N SER A 33 -53.69 -43.31 -20.60
CA SER A 33 -54.44 -43.64 -21.83
C SER A 33 -53.65 -44.57 -22.76
N LEU A 34 -52.33 -44.54 -22.67
CA LEU A 34 -51.38 -45.43 -23.35
C LEU A 34 -50.29 -45.81 -22.36
N ASP A 35 -50.14 -47.10 -22.09
CA ASP A 35 -49.09 -47.65 -21.23
C ASP A 35 -48.24 -48.65 -22.03
N ILE A 36 -46.92 -48.50 -21.99
CA ILE A 36 -45.98 -49.27 -22.79
C ILE A 36 -44.87 -49.77 -21.88
N GLU A 37 -44.81 -51.09 -21.69
CA GLU A 37 -43.80 -51.72 -20.85
C GLU A 37 -42.77 -52.48 -21.70
N SER A 38 -41.49 -52.10 -21.64
CA SER A 38 -40.42 -52.87 -22.27
C SER A 38 -39.08 -52.61 -21.59
N THR A 39 -38.26 -53.66 -21.46
CA THR A 39 -36.91 -53.59 -20.88
C THR A 39 -35.80 -53.55 -21.92
N ASN A 40 -36.11 -53.76 -23.21
CA ASN A 40 -35.13 -53.89 -24.29
C ASN A 40 -35.54 -53.23 -25.62
N THR A 41 -36.74 -52.67 -25.70
CA THR A 41 -37.22 -51.89 -26.86
C THR A 41 -37.83 -50.56 -26.38
N GLY A 42 -38.05 -49.62 -27.30
CA GLY A 42 -38.60 -48.31 -26.99
C GLY A 42 -39.60 -47.84 -28.04
N ILE A 43 -40.07 -46.60 -27.89
CA ILE A 43 -41.05 -46.00 -28.80
C ILE A 43 -40.33 -45.21 -29.88
N LEU A 44 -40.58 -45.56 -31.15
CA LEU A 44 -40.22 -44.69 -32.28
C LEU A 44 -41.36 -43.70 -32.54
N ILE A 45 -41.14 -42.46 -32.12
CA ILE A 45 -41.98 -41.31 -32.46
C ILE A 45 -41.84 -41.00 -33.96
N PRO A 46 -42.88 -40.45 -34.65
CA PRO A 46 -42.81 -40.11 -36.05
C PRO A 46 -41.52 -39.38 -36.44
N ARG A 47 -40.77 -39.98 -37.37
CA ARG A 47 -39.48 -39.49 -37.83
C ARG A 47 -39.65 -38.81 -39.18
N MET A 48 -39.16 -37.58 -39.31
CA MET A 48 -39.36 -36.78 -40.53
C MET A 48 -38.26 -35.75 -40.72
N THR A 49 -38.12 -35.26 -41.96
CA THR A 49 -37.19 -34.17 -42.28
C THR A 49 -37.70 -32.81 -41.77
N GLN A 50 -36.84 -31.80 -41.70
CA GLN A 50 -37.19 -30.42 -41.33
C GLN A 50 -38.27 -29.85 -42.26
N VAL A 51 -38.17 -30.15 -43.57
CA VAL A 51 -39.18 -29.72 -44.55
C VAL A 51 -40.52 -30.37 -44.24
N GLN A 52 -40.55 -31.68 -43.99
CA GLN A 52 -41.79 -32.39 -43.65
C GLN A 52 -42.39 -31.91 -42.32
N LYS A 53 -41.57 -31.69 -41.28
CA LYS A 53 -42.01 -31.10 -40.00
C LYS A 53 -42.71 -29.75 -40.20
N ASN A 54 -42.12 -28.89 -41.02
CA ASN A 54 -42.64 -27.54 -41.29
C ASN A 54 -43.91 -27.55 -42.16
N THR A 55 -44.24 -28.67 -42.82
CA THR A 55 -45.48 -28.83 -43.60
C THR A 55 -46.67 -29.34 -42.79
N ILE A 56 -46.47 -29.70 -41.51
CA ILE A 56 -47.60 -30.11 -40.64
C ILE A 56 -48.52 -28.89 -40.44
N ALA A 57 -49.70 -28.94 -41.05
CA ALA A 57 -50.73 -27.93 -40.88
C ALA A 57 -51.30 -27.99 -39.46
N THR A 58 -51.38 -26.84 -38.78
CA THR A 58 -51.96 -26.69 -37.43
C THR A 58 -51.52 -27.79 -36.45
N PRO A 59 -50.22 -27.91 -36.12
CA PRO A 59 -49.75 -28.93 -35.20
C PRO A 59 -50.42 -28.77 -33.82
N ALA A 60 -50.77 -29.89 -33.17
CA ALA A 60 -51.32 -29.85 -31.82
C ALA A 60 -50.25 -29.46 -30.80
N THR A 61 -50.60 -28.68 -29.77
CA THR A 61 -49.70 -28.40 -28.64
C THR A 61 -49.30 -29.71 -27.95
N GLY A 62 -48.00 -29.90 -27.72
CA GLY A 62 -47.41 -31.13 -27.19
C GLY A 62 -47.14 -32.20 -28.25
N LEU A 63 -47.41 -31.95 -29.54
CA LEU A 63 -47.11 -32.91 -30.61
C LEU A 63 -45.60 -33.17 -30.66
N LEU A 64 -45.19 -34.40 -30.35
CA LEU A 64 -43.80 -34.84 -30.35
C LEU A 64 -43.42 -35.48 -31.70
N ILE A 65 -42.29 -35.08 -32.26
CA ILE A 65 -41.70 -35.66 -33.47
C ILE A 65 -40.19 -35.85 -33.28
N TYR A 66 -39.57 -36.65 -34.15
CA TYR A 66 -38.12 -36.71 -34.27
C TYR A 66 -37.69 -36.16 -35.64
N GLN A 67 -36.96 -35.05 -35.66
CA GLN A 67 -36.40 -34.48 -36.88
C GLN A 67 -35.11 -35.22 -37.27
N THR A 68 -35.04 -35.73 -38.49
CA THR A 68 -33.92 -36.59 -38.95
C THR A 68 -32.77 -35.86 -39.63
N ASP A 69 -32.94 -34.59 -40.00
CA ASP A 69 -31.96 -33.78 -40.72
C ASP A 69 -31.95 -32.32 -40.23
N GLY A 70 -31.28 -31.41 -40.94
CA GLY A 70 -31.16 -30.00 -40.58
C GLY A 70 -30.04 -29.70 -39.55
N ILE A 71 -30.04 -28.49 -39.00
CA ILE A 71 -28.98 -28.01 -38.08
C ILE A 71 -29.01 -28.76 -36.75
N ASN A 72 -30.20 -29.12 -36.26
CA ASN A 72 -30.40 -29.80 -34.98
C ASN A 72 -31.31 -31.03 -35.17
N PRO A 73 -30.79 -32.18 -35.63
CA PRO A 73 -31.54 -33.43 -35.63
C PRO A 73 -31.82 -33.89 -34.19
N GLY A 74 -33.01 -34.46 -33.94
CA GLY A 74 -33.44 -34.92 -32.62
C GLY A 74 -34.91 -34.68 -32.33
N PHE A 75 -35.30 -34.78 -31.05
CA PHE A 75 -36.70 -34.63 -30.64
C PHE A 75 -37.13 -33.17 -30.69
N TYR A 76 -38.34 -32.94 -31.20
CA TYR A 76 -39.03 -31.65 -31.12
C TYR A 76 -40.44 -31.85 -30.60
N PHE A 77 -40.95 -30.89 -29.84
CA PHE A 77 -42.38 -30.78 -29.56
C PHE A 77 -42.92 -29.44 -30.06
N TYR A 78 -44.20 -29.41 -30.42
CA TYR A 78 -44.86 -28.16 -30.77
C TYR A 78 -45.39 -27.47 -29.51
N ASN A 79 -44.95 -26.25 -29.22
CA ASN A 79 -45.32 -25.53 -27.99
C ASN A 79 -46.66 -24.75 -28.10
N GLY A 80 -47.34 -24.85 -29.25
CA GLY A 80 -48.57 -24.09 -29.56
C GLY A 80 -48.34 -22.94 -30.54
N THR A 81 -47.11 -22.43 -30.64
CA THR A 81 -46.73 -21.34 -31.54
C THR A 81 -45.57 -21.68 -32.48
N GLY A 82 -44.73 -22.66 -32.11
CA GLY A 82 -43.57 -23.09 -32.86
C GLY A 82 -43.05 -24.46 -32.42
N TRP A 83 -42.03 -24.95 -33.15
CA TRP A 83 -41.36 -26.23 -32.86
C TRP A 83 -40.13 -26.00 -31.99
N ASP A 84 -40.15 -26.51 -30.76
CA ASP A 84 -39.02 -26.44 -29.84
C ASP A 84 -38.20 -27.73 -29.86
N TYR A 85 -36.88 -27.58 -29.81
CA TYR A 85 -35.92 -28.69 -29.80
C TYR A 85 -35.64 -29.16 -28.38
N LEU A 86 -35.80 -30.45 -28.11
CA LEU A 86 -35.48 -31.06 -26.83
C LEU A 86 -34.01 -31.49 -26.82
N THR A 87 -33.12 -30.64 -26.28
CA THR A 87 -31.68 -30.92 -26.19
C THR A 87 -31.34 -31.80 -24.98
N ALA A 88 -30.34 -32.67 -25.12
CA ALA A 88 -29.83 -33.55 -24.06
C ALA A 88 -28.60 -33.00 -23.32
N ASN A 89 -28.00 -31.89 -23.76
CA ASN A 89 -26.74 -31.38 -23.21
C ASN A 89 -26.85 -29.90 -22.79
N GLY A 90 -26.81 -29.68 -21.47
CA GLY A 90 -26.53 -28.41 -20.79
C GLY A 90 -27.53 -27.27 -21.00
N ALA A 91 -27.57 -26.34 -20.06
CA ALA A 91 -28.24 -25.06 -20.26
C ALA A 91 -27.52 -24.31 -21.39
N LYS A 92 -28.12 -24.25 -22.59
CA LYS A 92 -27.57 -23.54 -23.75
C LYS A 92 -27.58 -22.01 -23.54
N GLU A 93 -28.48 -21.54 -22.69
CA GLU A 93 -28.64 -20.18 -22.19
C GLU A 93 -29.13 -20.30 -20.74
N ILE A 94 -28.83 -19.33 -19.87
CA ILE A 94 -29.51 -19.24 -18.56
C ILE A 94 -30.87 -18.57 -18.81
N ASN A 95 -31.80 -19.31 -19.41
CA ASN A 95 -33.12 -18.81 -19.82
C ASN A 95 -34.28 -19.35 -18.93
N ASP A 96 -34.00 -20.30 -18.03
CA ASP A 96 -34.77 -20.56 -16.80
C ASP A 96 -34.48 -19.47 -15.73
N LEU A 97 -34.30 -18.22 -16.18
CA LEU A 97 -34.36 -17.05 -15.31
C LEU A 97 -35.65 -16.25 -15.61
N SER A 98 -36.75 -16.91 -15.99
CA SER A 98 -38.09 -16.34 -15.74
C SER A 98 -38.38 -16.22 -14.22
N ASP A 99 -37.58 -16.98 -13.49
CA ASP A 99 -37.42 -17.32 -12.08
C ASP A 99 -36.03 -16.88 -11.57
N GLY A 100 -35.28 -16.18 -12.41
CA GLY A 100 -34.16 -15.34 -12.04
C GLY A 100 -34.72 -14.12 -11.40
N ASN A 101 -34.78 -14.18 -10.08
CA ASN A 101 -35.55 -13.27 -9.27
C ASN A 101 -35.43 -11.80 -9.71
N THR A 102 -36.41 -11.31 -10.48
CA THR A 102 -36.56 -9.87 -10.74
C THR A 102 -37.26 -9.17 -9.58
N SER A 103 -37.63 -9.90 -8.51
CA SER A 103 -38.06 -9.23 -7.27
C SER A 103 -36.88 -8.40 -6.77
N PHE A 104 -37.15 -7.11 -6.62
CA PHE A 104 -36.22 -6.17 -6.00
C PHE A 104 -34.90 -5.95 -6.76
N ASN A 105 -34.85 -6.17 -8.09
CA ASN A 105 -33.68 -5.87 -8.95
C ASN A 105 -32.36 -6.60 -8.59
N SER A 106 -32.41 -7.82 -8.05
CA SER A 106 -31.22 -8.58 -7.60
C SER A 106 -30.85 -9.76 -8.51
N LEU A 107 -29.61 -10.27 -8.43
CA LEU A 107 -29.12 -11.47 -9.13
C LEU A 107 -28.55 -12.49 -8.14
N PHE A 108 -29.07 -13.72 -8.15
CA PHE A 108 -28.66 -14.80 -7.23
C PHE A 108 -28.33 -16.09 -8.01
N LEU A 109 -27.08 -16.57 -7.96
CA LEU A 109 -26.59 -17.74 -8.73
C LEU A 109 -25.71 -18.69 -7.89
N GLY A 110 -26.24 -19.83 -7.45
CA GLY A 110 -25.52 -20.82 -6.62
C GLY A 110 -26.43 -21.51 -5.59
N ASP A 111 -25.89 -22.50 -4.87
CA ASP A 111 -26.61 -23.22 -3.80
C ASP A 111 -26.57 -22.43 -2.47
N GLY A 112 -27.59 -22.55 -1.64
CA GLY A 112 -27.62 -21.88 -0.32
C GLY A 112 -27.58 -20.34 -0.34
N ILE A 113 -27.79 -19.70 -1.49
CA ILE A 113 -27.91 -18.24 -1.64
C ILE A 113 -29.28 -17.79 -1.11
N ALA A 114 -29.35 -16.60 -0.50
CA ALA A 114 -30.55 -16.12 0.18
C ALA A 114 -31.84 -16.21 -0.67
N ALA A 115 -32.72 -17.11 -0.24
CA ALA A 115 -34.16 -17.07 -0.49
C ALA A 115 -34.89 -16.17 0.55
N SER A 116 -34.17 -15.35 1.31
CA SER A 116 -34.72 -14.38 2.28
C SER A 116 -34.64 -12.93 1.76
N ALA A 117 -34.85 -12.73 0.46
CA ALA A 117 -35.20 -11.40 -0.04
C ALA A 117 -36.57 -11.02 0.51
N THR A 118 -36.62 -10.47 1.72
CA THR A 118 -37.81 -9.76 2.19
C THR A 118 -38.01 -8.54 1.29
N ALA A 119 -39.20 -7.93 1.26
CA ALA A 119 -39.50 -6.82 0.36
C ALA A 119 -38.65 -5.54 0.55
N ALA A 120 -37.68 -5.57 1.46
CA ALA A 120 -36.77 -4.49 1.81
C ALA A 120 -35.30 -4.70 1.37
N SER A 121 -34.91 -5.81 0.73
CA SER A 121 -33.53 -5.99 0.22
C SER A 121 -33.47 -6.04 -1.32
N THR A 122 -32.95 -4.97 -1.90
CA THR A 122 -32.99 -4.64 -3.32
C THR A 122 -31.59 -4.46 -3.91
N SER A 123 -31.46 -4.71 -5.21
CA SER A 123 -30.27 -4.42 -6.02
C SER A 123 -28.99 -5.13 -5.57
N ASN A 124 -29.10 -6.38 -5.09
CA ASN A 124 -27.97 -7.19 -4.64
C ASN A 124 -27.50 -8.17 -5.73
N ILE A 125 -26.22 -8.51 -5.74
CA ILE A 125 -25.64 -9.57 -6.57
C ILE A 125 -25.03 -10.62 -5.63
N ALA A 126 -25.46 -11.87 -5.71
CA ALA A 126 -24.82 -12.99 -5.01
C ALA A 126 -24.53 -14.14 -5.97
N ILE A 127 -23.28 -14.56 -6.06
CA ILE A 127 -22.82 -15.64 -6.94
C ILE A 127 -21.90 -16.57 -6.14
N GLY A 128 -22.26 -17.85 -6.02
CA GLY A 128 -21.50 -18.85 -5.28
C GLY A 128 -22.21 -19.37 -4.04
N ASP A 129 -21.79 -20.56 -3.59
CA ASP A 129 -22.38 -21.24 -2.44
C ASP A 129 -22.41 -20.36 -1.18
N LEU A 130 -23.55 -20.24 -0.51
CA LEU A 130 -23.76 -19.44 0.72
C LEU A 130 -23.52 -17.91 0.58
N ALA A 131 -23.34 -17.37 -0.63
CA ALA A 131 -23.16 -15.93 -0.82
C ALA A 131 -24.42 -15.15 -0.36
N LEU A 132 -24.23 -14.10 0.46
CA LEU A 132 -25.30 -13.29 1.07
C LEU A 132 -26.41 -14.07 1.81
N ARG A 133 -26.15 -15.30 2.27
CA ARG A 133 -27.15 -16.23 2.83
C ARG A 133 -28.06 -15.65 3.91
N HIS A 134 -27.56 -14.75 4.76
CA HIS A 134 -28.30 -14.17 5.89
C HIS A 134 -28.86 -12.75 5.66
N LEU A 135 -28.82 -12.24 4.43
CA LEU A 135 -29.30 -10.88 4.13
C LEU A 135 -30.80 -10.75 4.40
N THR A 136 -31.19 -9.77 5.22
CA THR A 136 -32.57 -9.52 5.63
C THR A 136 -33.13 -8.22 5.06
N ASP A 137 -32.36 -7.14 5.07
CA ASP A 137 -32.81 -5.75 4.85
C ASP A 137 -31.71 -4.82 4.30
N GLY A 138 -30.57 -5.37 3.85
CA GLY A 138 -29.50 -4.61 3.21
C GLY A 138 -29.64 -4.52 1.69
N ASP A 139 -29.23 -3.38 1.13
CA ASP A 139 -29.32 -3.07 -0.31
C ASP A 139 -27.94 -2.94 -0.97
N PHE A 140 -27.89 -3.06 -2.29
CA PHE A 140 -26.72 -2.70 -3.12
C PHE A 140 -25.43 -3.46 -2.80
N ASN A 141 -25.51 -4.69 -2.30
CA ASN A 141 -24.35 -5.52 -2.02
C ASN A 141 -23.96 -6.37 -3.24
N VAL A 142 -22.67 -6.56 -3.46
CA VAL A 142 -22.10 -7.49 -4.45
C VAL A 142 -21.31 -8.55 -3.70
N ALA A 143 -21.64 -9.83 -3.88
CA ALA A 143 -20.98 -10.96 -3.25
C ALA A 143 -20.69 -12.03 -4.31
N ILE A 144 -19.41 -12.26 -4.62
CA ILE A 144 -19.00 -13.21 -5.65
C ILE A 144 -17.94 -14.14 -5.08
N GLY A 145 -18.29 -15.40 -4.90
CA GLY A 145 -17.43 -16.44 -4.34
C GLY A 145 -18.15 -17.20 -3.22
N PRO A 146 -17.73 -18.45 -2.92
CA PRO A 146 -18.33 -19.22 -1.85
C PRO A 146 -18.18 -18.49 -0.51
N GLY A 147 -19.28 -18.34 0.25
CA GLY A 147 -19.30 -17.68 1.55
C GLY A 147 -19.03 -16.16 1.53
N ALA A 148 -18.96 -15.52 0.36
CA ALA A 148 -18.78 -14.07 0.26
C ALA A 148 -19.95 -13.35 0.95
N SER A 149 -19.65 -12.45 1.90
CA SER A 149 -20.64 -11.75 2.72
C SER A 149 -21.71 -12.64 3.39
N GLU A 150 -21.39 -13.90 3.72
CA GLU A 150 -22.38 -14.89 4.20
C GLU A 150 -23.26 -14.37 5.35
N ASN A 151 -22.68 -13.64 6.32
CA ASN A 151 -23.39 -13.21 7.54
C ASN A 151 -23.93 -11.78 7.52
N ILE A 152 -23.85 -11.04 6.39
CA ILE A 152 -24.47 -9.72 6.28
C ILE A 152 -25.99 -9.89 6.44
N ARG A 153 -26.59 -9.09 7.33
CA ARG A 153 -28.04 -9.03 7.61
C ARG A 153 -28.64 -7.73 7.08
N SER A 154 -28.17 -6.60 7.59
CA SER A 154 -28.71 -5.25 7.28
C SER A 154 -27.68 -4.30 6.66
N GLY A 155 -26.47 -4.77 6.41
CA GLY A 155 -25.40 -3.98 5.79
C GLY A 155 -25.67 -3.74 4.30
N SER A 156 -25.38 -2.53 3.82
CA SER A 156 -25.63 -2.08 2.45
C SER A 156 -24.36 -1.57 1.78
N ASN A 157 -24.35 -1.53 0.44
CA ASN A 157 -23.25 -1.02 -0.39
C ASN A 157 -21.90 -1.74 -0.21
N ASN A 158 -21.90 -3.04 0.14
CA ASN A 158 -20.65 -3.79 0.31
C ASN A 158 -20.27 -4.55 -0.97
N ILE A 159 -18.99 -4.62 -1.30
CA ILE A 159 -18.45 -5.40 -2.42
C ILE A 159 -17.51 -6.48 -1.89
N SER A 160 -17.94 -7.73 -1.91
CA SER A 160 -17.18 -8.93 -1.52
C SER A 160 -16.88 -9.81 -2.72
N ILE A 161 -15.61 -10.01 -3.05
CA ILE A 161 -15.20 -10.87 -4.17
C ILE A 161 -14.09 -11.81 -3.70
N GLY A 162 -14.38 -13.10 -3.63
CA GLY A 162 -13.46 -14.15 -3.18
C GLY A 162 -14.10 -15.12 -2.19
N LEU A 163 -13.44 -16.25 -1.95
CA LEU A 163 -13.85 -17.21 -0.92
C LEU A 163 -13.91 -16.51 0.44
N SER A 164 -15.07 -16.53 1.08
CA SER A 164 -15.34 -15.97 2.41
C SER A 164 -14.91 -14.50 2.58
N ALA A 165 -14.82 -13.72 1.49
CA ALA A 165 -14.56 -12.28 1.58
C ALA A 165 -15.65 -11.61 2.45
N MET A 166 -15.22 -10.88 3.48
CA MET A 166 -16.08 -10.19 4.46
C MET A 166 -17.16 -11.06 5.12
N SER A 167 -16.98 -12.39 5.21
CA SER A 167 -18.09 -13.29 5.57
C SER A 167 -18.63 -13.12 6.99
N ARG A 168 -17.88 -12.49 7.91
CA ARG A 168 -18.34 -12.22 9.29
C ARG A 168 -18.90 -10.82 9.50
N ASN A 169 -18.86 -9.93 8.51
CA ASN A 169 -19.56 -8.65 8.59
C ASN A 169 -21.07 -8.91 8.70
N ARG A 170 -21.77 -8.23 9.62
CA ARG A 170 -23.21 -8.43 9.85
C ARG A 170 -24.06 -7.22 9.50
N THR A 171 -23.62 -6.01 9.86
CA THR A 171 -24.40 -4.78 9.69
C THR A 171 -23.58 -3.63 9.12
N GLY A 172 -22.31 -3.86 8.79
CA GLY A 172 -21.43 -2.84 8.24
C GLY A 172 -21.82 -2.44 6.82
N ASN A 173 -21.58 -1.17 6.49
CA ASN A 173 -21.89 -0.57 5.19
C ASN A 173 -20.61 -0.13 4.47
N ASP A 174 -20.71 0.05 3.16
CA ASP A 174 -19.72 0.75 2.35
C ASP A 174 -18.31 0.12 2.42
N ASN A 175 -18.22 -1.20 2.58
CA ASN A 175 -16.95 -1.92 2.59
C ASN A 175 -16.64 -2.56 1.23
N ILE A 176 -15.36 -2.62 0.88
CA ILE A 176 -14.86 -3.35 -0.29
C ILE A 176 -13.87 -4.40 0.22
N GLY A 177 -14.15 -5.68 -0.04
CA GLY A 177 -13.28 -6.81 0.22
C GLY A 177 -13.07 -7.63 -1.05
N ILE A 178 -11.88 -7.57 -1.63
CA ILE A 178 -11.52 -8.29 -2.86
C ILE A 178 -10.32 -9.18 -2.56
N GLY A 179 -10.53 -10.49 -2.47
CA GLY A 179 -9.50 -11.47 -2.16
C GLY A 179 -10.06 -12.61 -1.31
N ASN A 180 -9.34 -13.74 -1.30
CA ASN A 180 -9.72 -14.86 -0.44
C ASN A 180 -9.53 -14.45 1.04
N PHE A 181 -10.58 -14.59 1.85
CA PHE A 181 -10.63 -14.19 3.25
C PHE A 181 -10.30 -12.70 3.52
N SER A 182 -10.41 -11.82 2.53
CA SER A 182 -10.23 -10.38 2.73
C SER A 182 -11.30 -9.83 3.67
N GLY A 183 -10.90 -9.08 4.70
CA GLY A 183 -11.82 -8.52 5.70
C GLY A 183 -12.61 -9.57 6.48
N LEU A 184 -12.16 -10.84 6.55
CA LEU A 184 -12.98 -11.93 7.12
C LEU A 184 -13.49 -11.62 8.53
N ASN A 185 -12.66 -11.04 9.42
CA ASN A 185 -13.06 -10.72 10.79
C ASN A 185 -13.44 -9.26 10.99
N SER A 186 -13.70 -8.47 9.94
CA SER A 186 -14.27 -7.13 10.12
C SER A 186 -15.47 -7.23 11.05
N ASP A 187 -15.38 -6.57 12.20
CA ASP A 187 -16.33 -6.73 13.31
C ASP A 187 -17.76 -6.47 12.83
N ILE A 188 -18.73 -6.90 13.64
CA ILE A 188 -20.16 -7.00 13.36
C ILE A 188 -20.77 -5.75 12.69
N ALA A 189 -20.14 -4.56 12.76
CA ALA A 189 -20.61 -3.31 12.17
C ALA A 189 -19.53 -2.41 11.50
N ALA A 190 -18.33 -2.89 11.18
CA ALA A 190 -17.28 -2.04 10.58
C ALA A 190 -17.70 -1.46 9.21
N THR A 191 -17.41 -0.18 8.95
CA THR A 191 -17.87 0.55 7.75
C THR A 191 -16.75 1.28 7.03
N GLY A 192 -16.92 1.53 5.72
CA GLY A 192 -16.01 2.39 4.96
C GLY A 192 -14.61 1.82 4.78
N ASN A 193 -14.44 0.49 4.84
CA ASN A 193 -13.13 -0.14 4.68
C ASN A 193 -12.88 -0.60 3.25
N ILE A 194 -11.61 -0.62 2.83
CA ILE A 194 -11.15 -1.20 1.56
C ILE A 194 -10.05 -2.21 1.85
N PHE A 195 -10.31 -3.48 1.54
CA PHE A 195 -9.39 -4.61 1.70
C PHE A 195 -9.18 -5.28 0.34
N ILE A 196 -7.96 -5.19 -0.20
CA ILE A 196 -7.62 -5.73 -1.53
C ILE A 196 -6.42 -6.67 -1.42
N GLY A 197 -6.66 -7.94 -1.76
CA GLY A 197 -5.74 -9.06 -1.77
C GLY A 197 -6.10 -10.16 -0.77
N THR A 198 -5.51 -11.34 -0.95
CA THR A 198 -5.75 -12.50 -0.08
C THR A 198 -5.34 -12.18 1.35
N TRP A 199 -6.25 -12.37 2.30
CA TRP A 199 -6.09 -12.04 3.73
C TRP A 199 -5.95 -10.56 4.09
N ALA A 200 -6.09 -9.63 3.14
CA ALA A 200 -6.05 -8.19 3.42
C ALA A 200 -7.09 -7.82 4.49
N GLY A 201 -6.68 -7.11 5.54
CA GLY A 201 -7.57 -6.70 6.62
C GLY A 201 -8.22 -7.86 7.40
N PHE A 202 -7.67 -9.08 7.33
CA PHE A 202 -8.28 -10.28 7.93
C PHE A 202 -8.68 -10.10 9.40
N SER A 203 -7.86 -9.39 10.18
CA SER A 203 -8.09 -9.12 11.62
C SER A 203 -8.45 -7.66 11.91
N GLU A 204 -8.74 -6.84 10.90
CA GLU A 204 -9.14 -5.44 11.12
C GLU A 204 -10.55 -5.40 11.71
N LEU A 205 -10.75 -4.63 12.77
CA LEU A 205 -12.04 -4.48 13.45
C LEU A 205 -12.60 -3.05 13.33
N GLY A 206 -11.79 -2.08 12.92
CA GLY A 206 -12.13 -0.68 12.77
C GLY A 206 -12.87 -0.34 11.47
N SER A 207 -13.29 0.92 11.38
CA SER A 207 -13.87 1.53 10.18
C SER A 207 -12.83 2.44 9.50
N ASN A 208 -13.11 2.84 8.26
CA ASN A 208 -12.31 3.80 7.51
C ASN A 208 -10.85 3.37 7.26
N LYS A 209 -10.59 2.08 7.10
CA LYS A 209 -9.25 1.53 6.87
C LYS A 209 -9.03 1.09 5.42
N LEU A 210 -7.82 1.29 4.92
CA LEU A 210 -7.34 0.77 3.64
C LEU A 210 -6.25 -0.27 3.89
N TYR A 211 -6.39 -1.46 3.31
CA TYR A 211 -5.35 -2.46 3.20
C TYR A 211 -5.24 -2.92 1.75
N ILE A 212 -4.06 -2.78 1.16
CA ILE A 212 -3.71 -3.43 -0.10
C ILE A 212 -2.51 -4.31 0.17
N GLU A 213 -2.75 -5.62 0.27
CA GLU A 213 -1.78 -6.60 0.76
C GLU A 213 -2.22 -8.02 0.42
N ASN A 214 -1.31 -8.98 0.32
CA ASN A 214 -1.61 -10.39 0.03
C ASN A 214 -1.19 -11.35 1.17
N SER A 215 -1.20 -10.86 2.41
CA SER A 215 -0.77 -11.57 3.60
C SER A 215 -1.65 -11.22 4.80
N LEU A 216 -1.42 -11.89 5.95
CA LEU A 216 -2.09 -11.59 7.23
C LEU A 216 -1.53 -10.36 7.95
N ALA A 217 -0.74 -9.52 7.26
CA ALA A 217 -0.11 -8.37 7.88
C ALA A 217 -1.14 -7.32 8.34
N GLY A 218 -0.91 -6.79 9.55
CA GLY A 218 -1.69 -5.69 10.11
C GLY A 218 -1.23 -4.33 9.60
N ALA A 219 -1.73 -3.26 10.23
CA ALA A 219 -1.51 -1.86 9.83
C ALA A 219 -0.04 -1.46 9.59
N THR A 220 0.90 -2.06 10.33
CA THR A 220 2.35 -1.76 10.24
C THR A 220 3.11 -2.66 9.26
N GLY A 221 2.48 -3.72 8.73
CA GLY A 221 3.12 -4.68 7.84
C GLY A 221 2.50 -4.75 6.45
N ALA A 222 1.28 -4.26 6.25
CA ALA A 222 0.64 -4.23 4.94
C ALA A 222 1.40 -3.31 3.97
N LEU A 223 1.62 -3.73 2.72
CA LEU A 223 2.34 -2.98 1.69
C LEU A 223 1.81 -1.55 1.58
N ILE A 224 0.48 -1.41 1.49
CA ILE A 224 -0.20 -0.14 1.63
C ILE A 224 -1.23 -0.27 2.75
N TYR A 225 -1.13 0.63 3.71
CA TYR A 225 -2.11 0.85 4.77
C TYR A 225 -2.64 2.28 4.69
N GLY A 226 -3.90 2.50 5.04
CA GLY A 226 -4.44 3.85 5.16
C GLY A 226 -5.55 3.98 6.18
N GLU A 227 -5.80 5.22 6.56
CA GLU A 227 -6.86 5.64 7.47
C GLU A 227 -7.59 6.82 6.82
N PHE A 228 -8.78 6.58 6.27
CA PHE A 228 -9.55 7.60 5.56
C PHE A 228 -10.04 8.72 6.50
N ASP A 229 -10.24 8.41 7.77
CA ASP A 229 -10.70 9.36 8.79
C ASP A 229 -9.61 10.31 9.29
N ASN A 230 -8.34 9.91 9.16
CA ASN A 230 -7.18 10.70 9.57
C ASN A 230 -6.39 11.27 8.37
N ASP A 231 -6.87 11.05 7.14
CA ASP A 231 -6.18 11.39 5.89
C ASP A 231 -4.76 10.80 5.81
N ILE A 232 -4.60 9.55 6.27
CA ILE A 232 -3.30 8.88 6.30
C ILE A 232 -3.20 7.83 5.20
N LEU A 233 -2.12 7.89 4.43
CA LEU A 233 -1.65 6.82 3.56
C LEU A 233 -0.21 6.45 3.97
N ARG A 234 0.02 5.17 4.25
CA ARG A 234 1.33 4.61 4.60
C ARG A 234 1.73 3.55 3.58
N THR A 235 2.99 3.63 3.15
CA THR A 235 3.67 2.52 2.47
C THR A 235 4.59 1.86 3.49
N ASN A 236 4.28 0.64 3.93
CA ASN A 236 5.17 -0.07 4.87
C ASN A 236 6.33 -0.77 4.13
N GLY A 237 6.34 -0.72 2.79
CA GLY A 237 7.47 -1.06 1.94
C GLY A 237 8.20 0.16 1.37
N GLU A 238 9.14 -0.08 0.46
CA GLU A 238 9.88 0.99 -0.22
C GLU A 238 9.00 1.72 -1.24
N PHE A 239 8.83 3.04 -1.09
CA PHE A 239 8.16 3.88 -2.09
C PHE A 239 9.16 4.32 -3.17
N GLN A 240 8.94 3.84 -4.39
CA GLN A 240 9.77 4.14 -5.56
C GLN A 240 8.99 5.01 -6.56
N ILE A 241 9.64 6.04 -7.11
CA ILE A 241 9.13 6.81 -8.25
C ILE A 241 10.05 6.59 -9.44
N GLY A 242 9.49 6.12 -10.55
CA GLY A 242 10.28 5.49 -11.61
C GLY A 242 10.77 4.12 -11.17
N ASN A 243 11.29 3.32 -12.10
CA ASN A 243 11.93 2.06 -11.73
C ASN A 243 13.42 2.37 -11.50
N PRO A 244 13.88 2.57 -10.26
CA PRO A 244 15.21 3.06 -9.96
C PRO A 244 16.31 2.02 -10.27
N THR A 245 15.95 0.83 -10.74
CA THR A 245 16.90 -0.09 -11.39
C THR A 245 17.35 0.39 -12.77
N VAL A 246 16.67 1.40 -13.35
CA VAL A 246 17.00 2.03 -14.64
C VAL A 246 16.94 3.56 -14.55
N THR A 247 15.82 4.13 -14.13
CA THR A 247 15.62 5.59 -13.98
C THR A 247 14.54 5.83 -12.92
N GLY A 248 14.86 6.60 -11.87
CA GLY A 248 13.93 6.89 -10.78
C GLY A 248 14.63 7.17 -9.47
N TYR A 249 13.86 7.26 -8.38
CA TYR A 249 14.37 7.43 -7.02
C TYR A 249 13.56 6.62 -6.01
N ARG A 250 14.19 6.35 -4.86
CA ARG A 250 13.64 5.56 -3.75
C ARG A 250 13.61 6.44 -2.51
N PHE A 251 12.47 6.54 -1.85
CA PHE A 251 12.41 7.22 -0.56
C PHE A 251 13.01 6.32 0.53
N PRO A 252 13.81 6.88 1.47
CA PRO A 252 14.26 6.14 2.64
C PRO A 252 13.08 5.60 3.45
N THR A 253 13.21 4.40 4.00
CA THR A 253 12.21 3.77 4.87
C THR A 253 12.36 4.17 6.34
N SER A 254 13.29 5.08 6.65
CA SER A 254 13.55 5.62 7.99
C SER A 254 13.56 7.14 7.93
N ASP A 255 13.03 7.77 8.98
CA ASP A 255 13.04 9.23 9.14
C ASP A 255 14.46 9.78 9.33
N GLY A 256 14.64 11.06 9.04
CA GLY A 256 15.88 11.80 9.32
C GLY A 256 15.93 12.29 10.77
N ALA A 257 17.12 12.58 11.26
CA ALA A 257 17.31 13.26 12.54
C ALA A 257 16.91 14.74 12.46
N SER A 258 16.65 15.35 13.62
CA SER A 258 16.37 16.80 13.69
C SER A 258 17.52 17.61 13.09
N GLY A 259 17.20 18.48 12.12
CA GLY A 259 18.18 19.30 11.40
C GLY A 259 18.73 18.65 10.12
N GLU A 260 18.35 17.41 9.82
CA GLU A 260 18.65 16.78 8.54
C GLU A 260 17.60 17.15 7.47
N VAL A 261 18.05 17.20 6.23
CA VAL A 261 17.21 17.37 5.04
C VAL A 261 17.39 16.20 4.10
N LEU A 262 16.31 15.82 3.40
CA LEU A 262 16.39 14.81 2.36
C LEU A 262 17.06 15.42 1.13
N THR A 263 18.19 14.85 0.74
CA THR A 263 18.98 15.29 -0.41
C THR A 263 18.98 14.25 -1.50
N THR A 264 19.25 14.67 -2.74
CA THR A 264 19.55 13.77 -3.86
C THR A 264 20.99 13.96 -4.32
N ASN A 265 21.64 12.87 -4.73
CA ASN A 265 22.94 12.92 -5.38
C ASN A 265 22.86 13.18 -6.91
N GLY A 266 21.66 13.46 -7.44
CA GLY A 266 21.44 13.68 -8.88
C GLY A 266 21.36 12.40 -9.72
N THR A 267 21.65 11.22 -9.16
CA THR A 267 21.52 9.92 -9.85
C THR A 267 20.30 9.13 -9.36
N GLY A 268 19.39 9.75 -8.63
CA GLY A 268 18.18 9.11 -8.09
C GLY A 268 18.32 8.51 -6.68
N THR A 269 19.50 8.58 -6.07
CA THR A 269 19.65 8.18 -4.65
C THR A 269 19.18 9.34 -3.77
N LEU A 270 18.32 9.03 -2.79
CA LEU A 270 17.87 9.96 -1.75
C LEU A 270 18.47 9.58 -0.40
N SER A 271 18.92 10.57 0.39
CA SER A 271 19.47 10.35 1.74
C SER A 271 19.31 11.57 2.63
N TRP A 272 19.08 11.35 3.93
CA TRP A 272 19.11 12.39 4.95
C TRP A 272 20.53 12.92 5.15
N GLN A 273 20.69 14.24 5.20
CA GLN A 273 21.98 14.92 5.39
C GLN A 273 21.83 16.11 6.34
N SER A 274 22.80 16.32 7.22
CA SER A 274 22.83 17.50 8.11
C SER A 274 22.97 18.81 7.31
N THR A 275 22.27 19.85 7.77
CA THR A 275 22.31 21.19 7.17
C THR A 275 23.33 22.14 7.80
N SER A 276 23.96 21.75 8.92
CA SER A 276 24.99 22.57 9.56
C SER A 276 26.34 22.37 8.89
N ASN A 277 26.84 23.38 8.16
CA ASN A 277 28.28 23.55 8.00
C ASN A 277 28.76 24.23 9.29
N PRO A 278 29.41 23.50 10.23
CA PRO A 278 29.69 24.05 11.54
C PRO A 278 30.71 25.19 11.38
N GLN A 279 30.28 26.43 11.60
CA GLN A 279 31.16 27.60 11.46
C GLN A 279 32.29 27.49 12.48
N ILE A 280 33.53 27.46 11.98
CA ILE A 280 34.74 27.41 12.81
C ILE A 280 35.32 28.81 12.82
N ALA A 281 35.21 29.49 13.95
CA ALA A 281 35.78 30.81 14.13
C ALA A 281 36.08 31.08 15.61
N PHE A 282 37.21 31.73 15.88
CA PHE A 282 37.50 32.31 17.19
C PHE A 282 38.15 33.68 17.05
N ARG A 283 38.08 34.48 18.10
CA ARG A 283 38.92 35.67 18.30
C ARG A 283 39.37 35.76 19.75
N ALA A 284 40.66 35.96 19.97
CA ALA A 284 41.27 36.16 21.27
C ALA A 284 42.08 37.47 21.35
N THR A 285 42.19 38.03 22.55
CA THR A 285 42.87 39.28 22.87
C THR A 285 43.81 39.07 24.06
N ALA A 286 44.79 39.94 24.24
CA ALA A 286 45.69 39.90 25.39
C ALA A 286 45.12 40.74 26.55
N SER A 287 45.05 40.16 27.76
CA SER A 287 44.53 40.81 28.97
C SER A 287 45.54 41.76 29.64
N ALA A 288 46.83 41.55 29.39
CA ALA A 288 47.93 42.28 30.02
C ALA A 288 49.07 42.57 29.03
N PHE A 289 49.90 43.55 29.37
CA PHE A 289 51.13 43.82 28.63
C PHE A 289 52.08 42.62 28.78
N GLN A 290 52.59 42.14 27.66
CA GLN A 290 53.55 41.05 27.62
C GLN A 290 54.97 41.62 27.56
N THR A 291 55.89 41.08 28.37
CA THR A 291 57.31 41.44 28.36
C THR A 291 58.13 40.23 27.91
N ILE A 292 58.87 40.37 26.81
CA ILE A 292 59.70 39.30 26.22
C ILE A 292 61.17 39.60 26.47
N THR A 293 61.82 38.82 27.33
CA THR A 293 63.21 39.08 27.75
C THR A 293 64.22 38.19 27.00
N GLY A 294 65.35 38.79 26.59
CA GLY A 294 66.48 38.09 25.96
C GLY A 294 66.26 37.68 24.50
N ASN A 295 67.29 37.11 23.86
CA ASN A 295 67.22 36.56 22.49
C ASN A 295 66.46 35.23 22.50
N SER A 296 65.14 35.28 22.63
CA SER A 296 64.28 34.09 22.67
C SER A 296 63.06 34.26 21.74
N SER A 297 62.57 33.12 21.25
CA SER A 297 61.26 33.00 20.62
C SER A 297 60.23 32.69 21.70
N ALA A 298 59.10 33.38 21.68
CA ALA A 298 58.02 33.17 22.64
C ALA A 298 56.65 33.18 21.94
N ILE A 299 55.73 32.36 22.43
CA ILE A 299 54.32 32.39 22.01
C ILE A 299 53.66 33.65 22.56
N LEU A 300 52.94 34.36 21.69
CA LEU A 300 52.14 35.53 22.07
C LEU A 300 50.88 35.08 22.84
N GLN A 301 50.69 35.69 24.01
CA GLN A 301 49.64 35.32 24.95
C GLN A 301 48.33 36.06 24.63
N PHE A 302 47.39 35.38 23.98
CA PHE A 302 46.02 35.86 23.80
C PHE A 302 45.09 35.10 24.73
N ASP A 303 45.13 35.45 26.00
CA ASP A 303 44.48 34.73 27.10
C ASP A 303 42.99 35.05 27.31
N THR A 304 42.44 36.01 26.55
CA THR A 304 41.04 36.43 26.68
C THR A 304 40.28 36.22 25.38
N GLU A 305 39.36 35.25 25.37
CA GLU A 305 38.47 34.99 24.23
C GLU A 305 37.39 36.07 24.13
N THR A 306 37.24 36.65 22.94
CA THR A 306 36.09 37.50 22.58
C THR A 306 34.92 36.62 22.15
N PHE A 307 35.21 35.58 21.35
CA PHE A 307 34.30 34.49 21.02
C PHE A 307 35.11 33.27 20.56
N ASP A 308 34.55 32.08 20.73
CA ASP A 308 35.00 30.85 20.10
C ASP A 308 33.77 29.98 19.82
N LEU A 309 33.43 29.77 18.55
CA LEU A 309 32.19 29.09 18.16
C LEU A 309 32.21 27.59 18.42
N GLN A 310 33.40 26.98 18.52
CA GLN A 310 33.57 25.54 18.64
C GLN A 310 34.62 25.13 19.68
N ASN A 311 35.11 26.08 20.48
CA ASN A 311 36.09 25.84 21.54
C ASN A 311 37.38 25.19 21.00
N ASN A 312 37.86 25.70 19.86
CA ASN A 312 39.05 25.22 19.16
C ASN A 312 40.31 26.03 19.50
N TYR A 313 40.16 27.17 20.16
CA TYR A 313 41.26 27.94 20.73
C TYR A 313 41.43 27.59 22.20
N ASN A 314 42.68 27.48 22.66
CA ASN A 314 42.98 27.26 24.06
C ASN A 314 43.68 28.52 24.62
N PRO A 315 43.02 29.31 25.49
CA PRO A 315 43.60 30.55 26.02
C PRO A 315 44.70 30.33 27.07
N THR A 316 44.93 29.08 27.51
CA THR A 316 46.03 28.74 28.43
C THR A 316 47.31 28.36 27.67
N THR A 317 47.18 27.70 26.52
CA THR A 317 48.32 27.33 25.65
C THR A 317 48.49 28.28 24.46
N TYR A 318 47.57 29.24 24.30
CA TYR A 318 47.50 30.24 23.24
C TYR A 318 47.49 29.65 21.82
N THR A 319 46.91 28.46 21.68
CA THR A 319 46.97 27.65 20.46
C THR A 319 45.59 27.42 19.90
N PHE A 320 45.44 27.55 18.57
CA PHE A 320 44.27 27.07 17.85
C PHE A 320 44.53 25.67 17.29
N THR A 321 43.57 24.76 17.44
CA THR A 321 43.61 23.41 16.86
C THR A 321 42.55 23.30 15.77
N ALA A 322 42.97 23.04 14.53
CA ALA A 322 42.03 22.88 13.41
C ALA A 322 41.14 21.63 13.62
N PRO A 323 39.79 21.76 13.70
CA PRO A 323 38.93 20.61 13.97
C PRO A 323 38.67 19.72 12.74
N SER A 324 38.96 20.21 11.54
CA SER A 324 38.71 19.51 10.27
C SER A 324 39.57 20.08 9.15
N ASP A 325 39.79 19.30 8.10
CA ASP A 325 40.50 19.73 6.90
C ASP A 325 39.77 20.89 6.21
N GLY A 326 40.52 21.88 5.70
CA GLY A 326 39.97 22.94 4.85
C GLY A 326 40.82 24.19 4.79
N LEU A 327 40.27 25.25 4.21
CA LEU A 327 40.93 26.55 4.08
C LEU A 327 40.53 27.47 5.23
N TYR A 328 41.53 27.98 5.94
CA TYR A 328 41.38 28.87 7.08
C TYR A 328 41.99 30.23 6.78
N ARG A 329 41.27 31.30 7.13
CA ARG A 329 41.82 32.66 7.19
C ARG A 329 42.43 32.88 8.56
N ILE A 330 43.70 33.21 8.61
CA ILE A 330 44.43 33.55 9.83
C ILE A 330 44.64 35.06 9.83
N ASN A 331 44.02 35.73 10.80
CA ASN A 331 44.10 37.17 10.97
C ASN A 331 44.67 37.51 12.36
N ALA A 332 45.69 38.36 12.40
CA ALA A 332 46.22 38.84 13.66
C ALA A 332 46.67 40.29 13.53
N VAL A 333 46.38 41.07 14.56
CA VAL A 333 46.84 42.45 14.68
C VAL A 333 47.63 42.56 15.96
N LEU A 334 48.84 43.09 15.87
CA LEU A 334 49.75 43.25 16.99
C LEU A 334 50.15 44.71 17.07
N ARG A 335 49.88 45.34 18.21
CA ARG A 335 50.36 46.69 18.50
C ARG A 335 51.46 46.64 19.55
N THR A 336 52.63 47.14 19.21
CA THR A 336 53.84 47.12 20.06
C THR A 336 54.21 48.54 20.52
N SER A 337 54.88 48.66 21.65
CA SER A 337 55.61 49.89 22.00
C SER A 337 56.74 50.13 21.01
N SER A 338 57.11 51.40 20.78
CA SER A 338 58.23 51.74 19.90
C SER A 338 59.53 51.17 20.45
N ASN A 339 60.10 50.20 19.77
CA ASN A 339 61.37 49.58 20.11
C ASN A 339 62.44 50.00 19.10
N THR A 340 63.66 50.27 19.54
CA THR A 340 64.80 50.58 18.67
C THR A 340 65.48 49.33 18.09
N GLN A 341 64.85 48.16 18.15
CA GLN A 341 65.43 46.86 17.79
C GLN A 341 64.54 46.06 16.84
N PHE A 342 65.16 45.18 16.05
CA PHE A 342 64.49 44.27 15.12
C PHE A 342 63.74 43.15 15.86
N VAL A 343 62.45 43.05 15.58
CA VAL A 343 61.57 42.00 16.09
C VAL A 343 60.93 41.29 14.89
N PHE A 344 60.90 39.97 14.95
CA PHE A 344 60.18 39.13 14.02
C PHE A 344 58.89 38.66 14.68
N PHE A 345 57.81 38.73 13.93
CA PHE A 345 56.55 38.10 14.29
C PHE A 345 56.24 37.03 13.28
N ASP A 346 55.73 35.90 13.72
CA ASP A 346 55.43 34.79 12.84
C ASP A 346 54.19 34.02 13.26
N VAL A 347 53.47 33.50 12.26
CA VAL A 347 52.45 32.47 12.44
C VAL A 347 53.14 31.13 12.24
N GLN A 348 53.03 30.24 13.21
CA GLN A 348 53.53 28.88 13.09
C GLN A 348 52.39 27.88 12.99
N ILE A 349 52.56 26.91 12.09
CA ILE A 349 51.69 25.73 11.97
C ILE A 349 52.53 24.52 12.37
N ASN A 350 52.09 23.78 13.38
CA ASN A 350 52.80 22.62 13.95
C ASN A 350 54.27 22.94 14.32
N GLY A 351 54.53 24.17 14.80
CA GLY A 351 55.87 24.64 15.18
C GLY A 351 56.77 25.04 14.00
N THR A 352 56.26 25.05 12.77
CA THR A 352 56.98 25.54 11.58
C THR A 352 56.46 26.91 11.18
N ILE A 353 57.35 27.86 10.93
CA ILE A 353 56.99 29.21 10.44
C ILE A 353 56.25 29.08 9.10
N TYR A 354 55.01 29.57 9.09
CA TYR A 354 54.15 29.62 7.92
C TYR A 354 54.24 30.96 7.20
N VAL A 355 54.13 32.05 7.97
CA VAL A 355 54.35 33.42 7.50
C VAL A 355 55.08 34.20 8.58
N GLU A 356 56.00 35.07 8.17
CA GLU A 356 56.79 35.93 9.04
C GLU A 356 56.67 37.38 8.56
N SER A 357 56.67 38.31 9.51
CA SER A 357 56.78 39.75 9.29
C SER A 357 57.93 40.30 10.11
N ASN A 358 58.82 41.06 9.47
CA ASN A 358 59.91 41.78 10.11
C ASN A 358 59.55 43.26 10.20
N ASP A 359 59.19 43.73 11.39
CA ASP A 359 58.71 45.10 11.52
C ASP A 359 59.42 45.91 12.61
N THR A 360 59.64 47.17 12.28
CA THR A 360 60.09 48.22 13.21
C THR A 360 58.94 49.17 13.56
N SER A 361 57.80 49.01 12.89
CA SER A 361 56.53 49.69 13.12
C SER A 361 55.91 49.28 14.46
N PRO A 362 55.18 50.20 15.13
CA PRO A 362 54.37 49.86 16.30
C PRO A 362 53.15 48.98 15.98
N PHE A 363 52.98 48.55 14.73
CA PHE A 363 51.80 47.83 14.26
C PHE A 363 52.16 46.75 13.23
N VAL A 364 51.82 45.49 13.53
CA VAL A 364 52.02 44.33 12.65
C VAL A 364 50.68 43.68 12.36
N ILE A 365 50.44 43.31 11.11
CA ILE A 365 49.21 42.66 10.66
C ILE A 365 49.56 41.37 9.93
N PHE A 366 48.90 40.29 10.32
CA PHE A 366 48.79 39.08 9.52
C PHE A 366 47.38 38.98 8.96
N ASP A 367 47.28 38.77 7.66
CA ASP A 367 46.03 38.41 6.97
C ASP A 367 46.38 37.41 5.88
N THR A 368 46.31 36.11 6.20
CA THR A 368 46.75 35.04 5.31
C THR A 368 45.75 33.89 5.25
N LEU A 369 45.85 33.09 4.20
CA LEU A 369 45.07 31.86 4.02
C LEU A 369 45.99 30.67 4.22
N ALA A 370 45.58 29.70 5.02
CA ALA A 370 46.30 28.45 5.23
C ALA A 370 45.36 27.26 5.00
N GLU A 371 45.82 26.27 4.24
CA GLU A 371 45.18 24.96 4.18
C GLU A 371 45.65 24.17 5.41
N LEU A 372 44.72 23.81 6.29
CA LEU A 372 44.99 23.09 7.52
C LEU A 372 44.34 21.71 7.45
N ASN A 373 45.04 20.69 7.94
CA ASN A 373 44.48 19.39 8.23
C ASN A 373 43.90 19.37 9.64
N ALA A 374 42.99 18.42 9.90
CA ALA A 374 42.49 18.16 11.24
C ALA A 374 43.67 17.92 12.22
N ASN A 375 43.62 18.61 13.35
CA ASN A 375 44.61 18.67 14.42
C ASN A 375 45.89 19.49 14.16
N ASP A 376 45.98 20.21 13.03
CA ASP A 376 47.04 21.19 12.87
C ASP A 376 46.94 22.29 13.95
N LEU A 377 48.08 22.62 14.55
CA LEU A 377 48.21 23.59 15.63
C LEU A 377 48.73 24.92 15.11
N VAL A 378 47.97 25.99 15.31
CA VAL A 378 48.35 27.34 14.89
C VAL A 378 48.66 28.21 16.11
N THR A 379 49.83 28.84 16.09
CA THR A 379 50.31 29.74 17.15
C THR A 379 50.94 30.99 16.57
N LEU A 380 50.93 32.09 17.32
CA LEU A 380 51.64 33.32 16.98
C LEU A 380 52.88 33.46 17.87
N HIS A 381 54.00 33.81 17.27
CA HIS A 381 55.27 33.96 17.97
C HIS A 381 55.87 35.34 17.74
N ILE A 382 56.76 35.69 18.67
CA ILE A 382 57.64 36.84 18.59
C ILE A 382 59.08 36.36 18.84
N THR A 383 59.99 36.76 17.97
CA THR A 383 61.42 36.51 18.10
C THR A 383 62.18 37.82 18.12
N THR A 384 63.04 38.02 19.12
CA THR A 384 63.87 39.22 19.23
C THR A 384 65.33 38.89 18.91
N THR A 385 66.01 39.77 18.18
CA THR A 385 67.43 39.60 17.83
C THR A 385 68.20 40.88 18.14
N ASN A 386 68.88 40.94 19.31
CA ASN A 386 70.16 41.64 19.55
C ASN A 386 70.51 41.74 21.04
N ALA A 387 71.79 41.45 21.32
CA ALA A 387 72.39 41.41 22.64
C ALA A 387 72.70 42.81 23.19
N SER A 388 71.83 43.34 24.04
CA SER A 388 72.29 44.18 25.15
C SER A 388 71.57 43.71 26.41
N SER A 389 72.31 43.60 27.52
CA SER A 389 71.88 43.05 28.80
C SER A 389 70.78 43.85 29.53
N ALA A 390 70.12 44.79 28.84
CA ALA A 390 68.89 45.44 29.29
C ALA A 390 67.71 44.76 28.58
N GLY A 391 66.78 44.20 29.35
CA GLY A 391 65.63 43.45 28.84
C GLY A 391 64.95 44.16 27.66
N VAL A 392 64.66 43.40 26.61
CA VAL A 392 63.84 43.89 25.51
C VAL A 392 62.42 44.07 26.07
N PHE A 393 61.83 45.25 25.86
CA PHE A 393 60.45 45.53 26.27
C PHE A 393 59.64 45.85 25.02
N SER A 394 59.13 44.84 24.31
CA SER A 394 57.99 45.02 23.41
C SER A 394 56.72 44.90 24.23
N ASN A 395 56.23 46.02 24.78
CA ASN A 395 54.92 46.00 25.40
C ASN A 395 53.87 45.82 24.29
N ILE A 396 53.23 44.67 24.25
CA ILE A 396 52.06 44.45 23.40
C ILE A 396 50.88 45.15 24.06
N TYR A 397 50.31 46.15 23.38
CA TYR A 397 49.26 46.96 23.96
C TYR A 397 47.95 46.17 24.12
N ILE A 398 47.49 46.12 25.36
CA ILE A 398 46.13 45.71 25.72
C ILE A 398 45.12 46.59 24.98
N ASN A 399 44.06 45.97 24.45
CA ASN A 399 42.93 46.55 23.68
C ASN A 399 43.14 46.86 22.19
N HIS A 400 44.33 46.67 21.61
CA HIS A 400 44.54 46.88 20.17
C HIS A 400 45.16 45.68 19.43
N SER A 401 45.45 44.61 20.16
CA SER A 401 45.99 43.38 19.56
C SER A 401 44.98 42.25 19.66
N TYR A 402 44.80 41.50 18.57
CA TYR A 402 43.93 40.33 18.54
C TYR A 402 44.49 39.24 17.62
N PHE A 403 44.04 38.02 17.87
CA PHE A 403 44.28 36.83 17.04
C PHE A 403 42.95 36.19 16.69
N GLU A 404 42.71 35.94 15.42
CA GLU A 404 41.46 35.41 14.88
C GLU A 404 41.74 34.37 13.79
N ILE A 405 41.00 33.28 13.79
CA ILE A 405 40.98 32.31 12.69
C ILE A 405 39.54 31.99 12.33
N VAL A 406 39.24 31.92 11.03
CA VAL A 406 37.93 31.53 10.49
C VAL A 406 38.10 30.51 9.38
N LYS A 407 37.37 29.38 9.42
CA LYS A 407 37.28 28.44 8.30
C LYS A 407 36.34 28.99 7.22
N ILE A 408 36.76 28.92 5.97
CA ILE A 408 36.09 29.61 4.86
C ILE A 408 35.32 28.65 3.94
N ASN A 409 35.64 27.36 3.95
CA ASN A 409 34.96 26.36 3.13
C ASN A 409 34.77 25.01 3.82
#